data_AF-A0A284R184-F1
#
_entry.id   AF-A0A284R184-F1
#
_cell.length_a   1.000
_cell.length_b   1.000
_cell.length_c   1.000
_cell.angle_alpha   90.00
_cell.angle_beta   90.00
_cell.angle_gamma   90.00
#
_symmetry.space_group_name_H-M   'P 1'
#
loop_
_entity.id
_entity.type
_entity.pdbx_description
1 polymer ?
#
loop_
_entity_poly.entity_id
_entity_poly.type
_entity_poly.pdbx_seq_one_letter_code
_entity_poly.pdbx_strand_id
1 'polypeptide(L)'
;MFRPCSFALRRHALHRSLSTSAAAENVPTLSRLVRIGNLTEGYDIQKTLFNAKAIPVEKAIPSKDHLLVWFPDVNSAARVVDAKSKHGEAFTYEGPTPPLSAKIAAHIGLGAFRKIRILNLPISTTMDSVNEAFADCWDAMAHTEIVKKEPLGKATAFLEFADIRSAIKAVGKPKVGLLQDTIIDYFNNSRSYNYPPFVRVRREIVYGGRSAVVVSGIKDIPEVEQAIWSTIGSKSEPMVLDSEVVESQNSIVLRFATAQAALDFKKKFTPSTEALGVRVNWQKLDLDKSAISIIELGGSRTLYIRSSRKIRNAAQLKQFGPVMKVSKNGDITEVTFKSFHDAMNALLQLESGTHGVTGLDGASIYIANTEPVTIAPPTLPPQTEPTRSAQGKEFLAKAEELAALPSKT
;
A
#
# COMPACT_ATOMS: atom_id res chain seq x y z
N MET A 1 33.68 41.30 -32.28
CA MET A 1 33.24 40.18 -33.14
C MET A 1 33.42 38.89 -32.37
N PHE A 2 32.36 38.32 -31.82
CA PHE A 2 32.34 36.97 -31.26
C PHE A 2 30.97 36.35 -31.54
N ARG A 3 30.95 35.23 -32.27
CA ARG A 3 29.78 34.37 -32.48
C ARG A 3 29.62 33.43 -31.27
N PRO A 4 28.39 33.18 -30.81
CA PRO A 4 28.08 31.94 -30.12
C PRO A 4 27.21 31.05 -31.01
N CYS A 5 27.70 29.82 -31.25
CA CYS A 5 26.92 28.73 -31.82
C CYS A 5 25.90 28.22 -30.79
N SER A 6 24.62 28.23 -31.16
CA SER A 6 23.52 27.64 -30.40
C SER A 6 23.50 26.13 -30.55
N PHE A 7 23.63 25.39 -29.44
CA PHE A 7 23.38 23.95 -29.38
C PHE A 7 21.87 23.69 -29.40
N ALA A 8 21.42 22.98 -30.44
CA ALA A 8 20.04 22.56 -30.63
C ALA A 8 19.66 21.42 -29.67
N LEU A 9 18.70 21.68 -28.78
CA LEU A 9 17.97 20.66 -28.02
C LEU A 9 16.88 20.06 -28.92
N ARG A 10 17.13 18.85 -29.44
CA ARG A 10 16.11 18.03 -30.12
C ARG A 10 15.04 17.60 -29.12
N ARG A 11 13.87 18.26 -29.18
CA ARG A 11 12.63 17.74 -28.58
C ARG A 11 12.12 16.59 -29.46
N HIS A 12 12.11 15.37 -28.93
CA HIS A 12 11.35 14.28 -29.54
C HIS A 12 9.86 14.56 -29.33
N ALA A 13 9.19 14.94 -30.42
CA ALA A 13 7.75 15.08 -30.50
C ALA A 13 7.09 13.70 -30.37
N LEU A 14 6.24 13.55 -29.35
CA LEU A 14 5.26 12.47 -29.31
C LEU A 14 4.15 12.82 -30.30
N HIS A 15 4.19 12.15 -31.46
CA HIS A 15 3.10 12.13 -32.41
C HIS A 15 1.92 11.38 -31.76
N ARG A 16 0.90 12.10 -31.28
CA ARG A 16 -0.45 11.54 -31.09
C ARG A 16 -1.40 12.29 -32.01
N SER A 17 -1.88 11.54 -33.00
CA SER A 17 -2.91 11.93 -33.95
C SER A 17 -4.12 12.53 -33.23
N LEU A 18 -4.41 13.80 -33.53
CA LEU A 18 -5.73 14.38 -33.34
C LEU A 18 -6.65 13.77 -34.40
N SER A 19 -7.59 12.94 -33.97
CA SER A 19 -8.78 12.60 -34.77
C SER A 19 -9.99 13.07 -33.99
N THR A 20 -10.54 14.18 -34.46
CA THR A 20 -11.86 14.70 -34.10
C THR A 20 -12.94 13.71 -34.54
N SER A 21 -13.79 13.30 -33.60
CA SER A 21 -15.13 12.79 -33.89
C SER A 21 -16.06 13.35 -32.81
N ALA A 22 -16.69 14.47 -33.13
CA ALA A 22 -17.89 14.92 -32.43
C ALA A 22 -19.02 13.91 -32.68
N ALA A 23 -19.88 13.71 -31.67
CA ALA A 23 -20.95 12.72 -31.59
C ALA A 23 -20.53 11.29 -31.19
N ALA A 24 -19.94 11.16 -30.01
CA ALA A 24 -20.21 10.03 -29.14
C ALA A 24 -21.09 10.55 -28.00
N GLU A 25 -22.34 10.07 -27.96
CA GLU A 25 -23.29 10.35 -26.88
C GLU A 25 -22.67 10.07 -25.51
N ASN A 26 -23.08 10.86 -24.52
CA ASN A 26 -22.56 10.98 -23.15
C ASN A 26 -22.50 9.63 -22.39
N VAL A 27 -21.51 8.79 -22.68
CA VAL A 27 -20.99 7.85 -21.70
C VAL A 27 -20.00 8.63 -20.85
N PRO A 28 -20.23 8.81 -19.54
CA PRO A 28 -19.22 9.40 -18.67
C PRO A 28 -17.94 8.59 -18.81
N THR A 29 -16.87 9.23 -19.31
CA THR A 29 -15.57 8.56 -19.37
C THR A 29 -15.15 8.22 -17.96
N LEU A 30 -15.06 6.93 -17.67
CA LEU A 30 -14.65 6.44 -16.35
C LEU A 30 -13.32 7.08 -15.95
N SER A 31 -13.29 7.66 -14.76
CA SER A 31 -12.12 8.37 -14.21
C SER A 31 -11.89 7.97 -12.76
N ARG A 32 -10.65 8.14 -12.29
CA ARG A 32 -10.33 8.04 -10.86
C ARG A 32 -10.70 9.31 -10.09
N LEU A 33 -11.00 10.41 -10.79
CA LEU A 33 -11.42 11.66 -10.17
C LEU A 33 -12.95 11.78 -10.23
N VAL A 34 -13.53 11.99 -9.05
CA VAL A 34 -14.96 12.22 -8.86
C VAL A 34 -15.15 13.61 -8.25
N ARG A 35 -16.11 14.33 -8.81
CA ARG A 35 -16.68 15.54 -8.23
C ARG A 35 -17.86 15.16 -7.35
N ILE A 36 -17.81 15.59 -6.09
CA ILE A 36 -18.96 15.59 -5.18
C ILE A 36 -19.49 17.02 -5.13
N GLY A 37 -20.57 17.29 -5.87
CA GLY A 37 -21.21 18.61 -5.97
C GLY A 37 -22.48 18.75 -5.14
N ASN A 38 -23.15 19.90 -5.28
CA ASN A 38 -24.30 20.32 -4.47
C ASN A 38 -23.96 20.45 -2.97
N LEU A 39 -22.74 20.87 -2.65
CA LEU A 39 -22.30 21.09 -1.28
C LEU A 39 -22.53 22.56 -0.88
N THR A 40 -23.01 22.76 0.34
CA THR A 40 -23.16 24.11 0.92
C THR A 40 -21.80 24.70 1.25
N GLU A 41 -21.68 26.03 1.17
CA GLU A 41 -20.46 26.73 1.61
C GLU A 41 -20.13 26.37 3.07
N GLY A 42 -18.86 26.04 3.34
CA GLY A 42 -18.42 25.57 4.66
C GLY A 42 -18.78 24.12 4.99
N TYR A 43 -19.08 23.29 3.99
CA TYR A 43 -19.36 21.87 4.22
C TYR A 43 -18.23 21.15 4.97
N ASP A 44 -18.60 20.19 5.81
CA ASP A 44 -17.66 19.32 6.51
C ASP A 44 -17.13 18.24 5.54
N ILE A 45 -15.84 18.31 5.23
CA ILE A 45 -15.16 17.40 4.30
C ILE A 45 -15.23 15.95 4.81
N GLN A 46 -15.00 15.72 6.11
CA GLN A 46 -15.01 14.37 6.68
C GLN A 46 -16.41 13.77 6.61
N LYS A 47 -17.43 14.55 6.97
CA LYS A 47 -18.83 14.15 6.85
C LYS A 47 -19.22 13.87 5.40
N THR A 48 -18.76 14.69 4.47
CA THR A 48 -19.02 14.52 3.02
C THR A 48 -18.42 13.23 2.50
N LEU A 49 -17.14 12.97 2.80
CA LEU A 49 -16.45 11.73 2.42
C LEU A 49 -17.12 10.49 3.05
N PHE A 50 -17.54 10.59 4.31
CA PHE A 50 -18.27 9.53 5.01
C PHE A 50 -19.62 9.23 4.35
N ASN A 51 -20.42 10.26 4.07
CA ASN A 51 -21.73 10.14 3.44
C ASN A 51 -21.64 9.53 2.03
N ALA A 52 -20.65 9.97 1.25
CA ALA A 52 -20.35 9.44 -0.08
C ALA A 52 -19.75 8.02 -0.03
N LYS A 53 -19.39 7.50 1.15
CA LYS A 53 -18.62 6.25 1.33
C LYS A 53 -17.36 6.23 0.46
N ALA A 54 -16.72 7.39 0.33
CA ALA A 54 -15.54 7.58 -0.49
C ALA A 54 -14.35 6.88 0.15
N ILE A 55 -14.09 5.63 -0.25
CA ILE A 55 -13.01 4.81 0.28
C ILE A 55 -12.41 3.92 -0.82
N PRO A 56 -11.07 3.87 -0.94
CA PRO A 56 -10.08 4.76 -0.32
C PRO A 56 -9.95 6.11 -1.05
N VAL A 57 -9.52 7.15 -0.33
CA VAL A 57 -9.26 8.49 -0.88
C VAL A 57 -7.77 8.72 -0.99
N GLU A 58 -7.27 8.79 -2.22
CA GLU A 58 -5.88 9.15 -2.51
C GLU A 58 -5.63 10.62 -2.18
N LYS A 59 -6.52 11.51 -2.64
CA LYS A 59 -6.45 12.96 -2.44
C LYS A 59 -7.84 13.57 -2.36
N ALA A 60 -8.05 14.50 -1.43
CA ALA A 60 -9.26 15.31 -1.34
C ALA A 60 -8.90 16.78 -1.56
N ILE A 61 -9.57 17.45 -2.51
CA ILE A 61 -9.31 18.86 -2.84
C ILE A 61 -10.62 19.63 -2.61
N PRO A 62 -10.74 20.38 -1.50
CA PRO A 62 -11.93 21.15 -1.22
C PRO A 62 -12.05 22.37 -2.13
N SER A 63 -13.29 22.75 -2.43
CA SER A 63 -13.64 23.98 -3.13
C SER A 63 -14.86 24.62 -2.45
N LYS A 64 -15.38 25.71 -3.02
CA LYS A 64 -16.48 26.47 -2.40
C LYS A 64 -17.79 25.67 -2.34
N ASP A 65 -18.12 24.96 -3.41
CA ASP A 65 -19.42 24.31 -3.67
C ASP A 65 -19.30 22.82 -3.99
N HIS A 66 -18.09 22.28 -3.98
CA HIS A 66 -17.80 20.88 -4.32
C HIS A 66 -16.51 20.39 -3.70
N LEU A 67 -16.39 19.06 -3.63
CA LEU A 67 -15.18 18.35 -3.25
C LEU A 67 -14.70 17.51 -4.43
N LEU A 68 -13.46 17.69 -4.86
CA LEU A 68 -12.81 16.79 -5.82
C LEU A 68 -12.10 15.67 -5.06
N VAL A 69 -12.39 14.42 -5.43
CA VAL A 69 -11.89 13.23 -4.74
C VAL A 69 -11.16 12.34 -5.75
N TRP A 70 -9.86 12.13 -5.52
CA TRP A 70 -9.05 11.20 -6.29
C TRP A 70 -9.07 9.84 -5.60
N PHE A 71 -9.42 8.80 -6.35
CA PHE A 71 -9.37 7.41 -5.93
C PHE A 71 -8.11 6.73 -6.46
N PRO A 72 -7.55 5.73 -5.77
CA PRO A 72 -6.44 4.94 -6.28
C PRO A 72 -6.72 4.28 -7.63
N ASP A 73 -7.96 3.86 -7.87
CA ASP A 73 -8.39 3.16 -9.09
C ASP A 73 -9.81 3.56 -9.54
N VAL A 74 -10.15 3.21 -10.78
CA VAL A 74 -11.43 3.54 -11.41
C VAL A 74 -12.61 2.81 -10.78
N ASN A 75 -12.42 1.57 -10.31
CA ASN A 75 -13.50 0.81 -9.65
C ASN A 75 -13.88 1.45 -8.31
N SER A 76 -12.89 2.00 -7.61
CA SER A 76 -13.12 2.75 -6.38
C SER A 76 -13.91 4.04 -6.59
N ALA A 77 -13.62 4.77 -7.67
CA ALA A 77 -14.42 5.91 -8.08
C ALA A 77 -15.84 5.51 -8.52
N ALA A 78 -15.98 4.43 -9.28
CA ALA A 78 -17.28 3.92 -9.74
C ALA A 78 -18.23 3.57 -8.61
N ARG A 79 -17.74 2.95 -7.51
CA ARG A 79 -18.57 2.67 -6.34
C ARG A 79 -19.22 3.91 -5.73
N VAL A 80 -18.60 5.08 -5.87
CA VAL A 80 -19.15 6.35 -5.37
C VAL A 80 -20.13 6.94 -6.38
N VAL A 81 -19.78 6.96 -7.67
CA VAL A 81 -20.65 7.51 -8.72
C VAL A 81 -21.93 6.68 -8.89
N ASP A 82 -21.83 5.35 -8.82
CA ASP A 82 -22.97 4.43 -8.93
C ASP A 82 -23.85 4.43 -7.67
N ALA A 83 -23.35 4.99 -6.56
CA ALA A 83 -24.12 5.10 -5.34
C ALA A 83 -25.15 6.24 -5.44
N LYS A 84 -26.41 5.94 -5.16
CA LYS A 84 -27.42 6.99 -4.97
C LYS A 84 -27.09 7.76 -3.69
N SER A 85 -26.90 9.07 -3.81
CA SER A 85 -26.82 9.94 -2.64
C SER A 85 -28.08 9.81 -1.79
N LYS A 86 -27.88 9.81 -0.46
CA LYS A 86 -28.96 9.89 0.53
C LYS A 86 -29.17 11.31 1.06
N HIS A 87 -28.29 12.25 0.73
CA HIS A 87 -28.27 13.60 1.27
C HIS A 87 -28.27 14.71 0.21
N GLY A 88 -28.49 14.37 -1.07
CA GLY A 88 -28.62 15.33 -2.17
C GLY A 88 -27.33 15.68 -2.89
N GLU A 89 -26.18 15.11 -2.49
CA GLU A 89 -24.92 15.28 -3.20
C GLU A 89 -25.00 14.74 -4.64
N ALA A 90 -24.38 15.45 -5.58
CA ALA A 90 -24.24 15.01 -6.97
C ALA A 90 -22.86 14.38 -7.18
N PHE A 91 -22.81 13.15 -7.71
CA PHE A 91 -21.56 12.46 -8.01
C PHE A 91 -21.34 12.37 -9.51
N THR A 92 -20.24 12.91 -10.00
CA THR A 92 -19.89 12.86 -11.43
C THR A 92 -18.40 12.61 -11.62
N TYR A 93 -18.01 11.85 -12.65
CA TYR A 93 -16.61 11.79 -13.07
C TYR A 93 -16.13 13.15 -13.58
N GLU A 94 -14.86 13.46 -13.35
CA GLU A 94 -14.26 14.69 -13.83
C GLU A 94 -12.85 14.41 -14.37
N GLY A 95 -12.57 14.87 -15.60
CA GLY A 95 -11.25 14.90 -16.26
C GLY A 95 -10.44 13.60 -16.30
N PRO A 96 -9.33 13.56 -17.04
CA PRO A 96 -8.32 12.53 -16.87
C PRO A 96 -7.48 12.80 -15.61
N THR A 97 -7.18 11.76 -14.83
CA THR A 97 -6.18 11.82 -13.75
C THR A 97 -4.87 11.17 -14.19
N PRO A 98 -3.70 11.64 -13.69
CA PRO A 98 -2.48 10.84 -13.79
C PRO A 98 -2.71 9.48 -13.11
N PRO A 99 -1.94 8.43 -13.47
CA PRO A 99 -1.93 7.17 -12.74
C PRO A 99 -1.56 7.36 -11.27
N LEU A 100 -1.90 6.39 -10.42
CA LEU A 100 -1.44 6.38 -9.03
C LEU A 100 0.10 6.36 -8.98
N SER A 101 0.73 7.21 -8.18
CA SER A 101 2.18 7.17 -7.98
C SER A 101 2.61 5.87 -7.31
N ALA A 102 3.71 5.28 -7.77
CA ALA A 102 4.28 4.05 -7.22
C ALA A 102 4.62 4.18 -5.72
N LYS A 103 4.99 5.38 -5.26
CA LYS A 103 5.22 5.67 -3.84
C LYS A 103 3.93 5.58 -3.02
N ILE A 104 2.85 6.18 -3.51
CA ILE A 104 1.55 6.12 -2.81
C ILE A 104 1.01 4.68 -2.82
N ALA A 105 1.12 3.99 -3.97
CA ALA A 105 0.79 2.57 -4.09
C ALA A 105 1.56 1.72 -3.06
N ALA A 106 2.88 1.96 -2.89
CA ALA A 106 3.68 1.24 -1.91
C ALA A 106 3.27 1.53 -0.46
N HIS A 107 2.99 2.80 -0.12
CA HIS A 107 2.48 3.15 1.20
C HIS A 107 1.12 2.48 1.48
N ILE A 108 0.18 2.53 0.53
CA ILE A 108 -1.12 1.84 0.68
C ILE A 108 -0.91 0.32 0.78
N GLY A 109 0.01 -0.23 -0.01
CA GLY A 109 0.48 -1.61 0.05
C GLY A 109 0.93 -2.02 1.45
N LEU A 110 1.59 -1.11 2.17
CA LEU A 110 2.04 -1.31 3.56
C LEU A 110 1.00 -0.92 4.61
N GLY A 111 -0.25 -0.69 4.21
CA GLY A 111 -1.34 -0.36 5.12
C GLY A 111 -1.40 1.11 5.51
N ALA A 112 -1.02 2.03 4.63
CA ALA A 112 -1.28 3.45 4.84
C ALA A 112 -2.78 3.76 4.84
N PHE A 113 -3.21 4.59 5.79
CA PHE A 113 -4.59 5.03 5.98
C PHE A 113 -4.67 6.51 6.25
N ARG A 114 -5.90 7.05 6.18
CA ARG A 114 -6.22 8.42 6.55
C ARG A 114 -6.18 8.69 8.06
N LYS A 115 -6.08 7.66 8.91
CA LYS A 115 -6.06 7.83 10.36
C LYS A 115 -4.72 7.37 10.92
N ILE A 116 -4.13 8.20 11.77
CA ILE A 116 -2.90 7.88 12.49
C ILE A 116 -3.16 7.98 13.99
N ARG A 117 -2.31 7.33 14.77
CA ARG A 117 -2.17 7.61 16.21
C ARG A 117 -0.76 8.07 16.49
N ILE A 118 -0.65 8.87 17.54
CA ILE A 118 0.61 9.37 18.06
C ILE A 118 0.66 8.93 19.52
N LEU A 119 1.57 8.00 19.81
CA LEU A 119 1.79 7.46 21.14
C LEU A 119 2.90 8.24 21.86
N ASN A 120 2.90 8.14 23.19
CA ASN A 120 3.91 8.69 24.10
C ASN A 120 4.01 10.23 24.13
N LEU A 121 2.95 10.93 23.73
CA LEU A 121 2.87 12.37 23.87
C LEU A 121 2.92 12.80 25.35
N PRO A 122 3.46 13.98 25.66
CA PRO A 122 3.35 14.58 27.00
C PRO A 122 1.88 14.69 27.46
N ILE A 123 1.58 14.44 28.74
CA ILE A 123 0.21 14.55 29.27
C ILE A 123 -0.39 15.98 29.12
N SER A 124 0.48 17.00 29.07
CA SER A 124 0.13 18.40 28.86
C SER A 124 -0.26 18.74 27.41
N THR A 125 -0.12 17.79 26.47
CA THR A 125 -0.45 18.00 25.06
C THR A 125 -1.91 18.43 24.88
N THR A 126 -2.12 19.46 24.06
CA THR A 126 -3.43 20.01 23.70
C THR A 126 -3.75 19.76 22.23
N MET A 127 -5.03 19.86 21.85
CA MET A 127 -5.43 19.76 20.44
C MET A 127 -4.73 20.81 19.59
N ASP A 128 -4.60 22.04 20.08
CA ASP A 128 -3.93 23.12 19.36
C ASP A 128 -2.45 22.82 19.11
N SER A 129 -1.72 22.30 20.11
CA SER A 129 -0.32 21.93 19.94
C SER A 129 -0.11 20.81 18.90
N VAL A 130 -1.06 19.87 18.82
CA VAL A 130 -1.04 18.81 17.80
C VAL A 130 -1.39 19.39 16.43
N ASN A 131 -2.41 20.23 16.36
CA ASN A 131 -2.83 20.87 15.12
C ASN A 131 -1.71 21.75 14.54
N GLU A 132 -1.01 22.50 15.38
CA GLU A 132 0.16 23.30 15.00
C GLU A 132 1.30 22.40 14.50
N ALA A 133 1.59 21.30 15.22
CA ALA A 133 2.66 20.37 14.85
C ALA A 133 2.42 19.68 13.48
N PHE A 134 1.18 19.59 13.01
CA PHE A 134 0.82 18.94 11.74
C PHE A 134 0.15 19.89 10.74
N ALA A 135 0.15 21.21 10.97
CA ALA A 135 -0.52 22.18 10.12
C ALA A 135 -0.04 22.14 8.66
N ASP A 136 1.22 21.77 8.42
CA ASP A 136 1.77 21.62 7.08
C ASP A 136 1.35 20.32 6.38
N CYS A 137 0.74 19.37 7.09
CA CYS A 137 0.42 18.04 6.57
C CYS A 137 -0.93 17.96 5.86
N TRP A 138 -1.78 18.99 5.98
CA TRP A 138 -3.13 18.98 5.40
C TRP A 138 -3.50 20.31 4.75
N ASP A 139 -4.30 20.21 3.68
CA ASP A 139 -4.98 21.37 3.09
C ASP A 139 -6.32 21.66 3.82
N ALA A 140 -6.84 20.66 4.56
CA ALA A 140 -8.03 20.76 5.39
C ALA A 140 -7.83 20.06 6.74
N MET A 141 -8.18 20.73 7.84
CA MET A 141 -7.89 20.29 9.20
C MET A 141 -8.35 18.85 9.46
N ALA A 142 -7.45 18.04 10.02
CA ALA A 142 -7.77 16.70 10.47
C ALA A 142 -8.75 16.76 11.65
N HIS A 143 -9.59 15.73 11.80
CA HIS A 143 -10.31 15.53 13.05
C HIS A 143 -9.30 15.00 14.08
N THR A 144 -9.11 15.75 15.17
CA THR A 144 -8.13 15.45 16.21
C THR A 144 -8.84 15.06 17.51
N GLU A 145 -8.50 13.90 18.05
CA GLU A 145 -8.94 13.40 19.35
C GLU A 145 -7.70 13.16 20.23
N ILE A 146 -7.75 13.53 21.51
CA ILE A 146 -6.68 13.25 22.46
C ILE A 146 -7.22 12.46 23.65
N VAL A 147 -6.61 11.30 23.89
CA VAL A 147 -6.88 10.45 25.05
C VAL A 147 -5.70 10.56 26.01
N LYS A 148 -5.97 11.04 27.23
CA LYS A 148 -4.98 11.17 28.30
C LYS A 148 -4.98 9.93 29.18
N LYS A 149 -3.79 9.37 29.43
CA LYS A 149 -3.58 8.28 30.38
C LYS A 149 -2.81 8.82 31.58
N GLU A 150 -3.52 9.48 32.49
CA GLU A 150 -2.93 10.13 33.67
C GLU A 150 -2.00 9.23 34.50
N PRO A 151 -2.32 7.94 34.75
CA PRO A 151 -1.42 7.06 35.51
C PRO A 151 -0.07 6.81 34.85
N LEU A 152 0.04 7.02 33.53
CA LEU A 152 1.27 6.85 32.76
C LEU A 152 1.98 8.19 32.48
N GLY A 153 1.38 9.32 32.85
CA GLY A 153 1.90 10.64 32.50
C GLY A 153 2.02 10.87 30.98
N LYS A 154 1.22 10.15 30.17
CA LYS A 154 1.29 10.19 28.70
C LYS A 154 -0.09 10.42 28.08
N ALA A 155 -0.10 11.02 26.90
CA ALA A 155 -1.27 11.16 26.04
C ALA A 155 -1.11 10.35 24.75
N THR A 156 -2.24 10.07 24.12
CA THR A 156 -2.32 9.52 22.77
C THR A 156 -3.21 10.43 21.94
N ALA A 157 -2.71 10.91 20.80
CA ALA A 157 -3.52 11.67 19.86
C ALA A 157 -3.93 10.77 18.69
N PHE A 158 -5.13 10.96 18.18
CA PHE A 158 -5.64 10.35 16.97
C PHE A 158 -5.97 11.45 15.99
N LEU A 159 -5.38 11.40 14.80
CA LEU A 159 -5.60 12.37 13.74
C LEU A 159 -6.22 11.65 12.55
N GLU A 160 -7.33 12.19 12.05
CA GLU A 160 -8.04 11.70 10.90
C GLU A 160 -8.05 12.73 9.77
N PHE A 161 -7.30 12.43 8.72
CA PHE A 161 -7.09 13.27 7.54
C PHE A 161 -8.17 13.06 6.48
N ALA A 162 -8.34 14.02 5.59
CA ALA A 162 -9.27 13.88 4.46
C ALA A 162 -8.79 12.84 3.44
N ASP A 163 -7.47 12.64 3.34
CA ASP A 163 -6.86 11.72 2.37
C ASP A 163 -5.58 11.04 2.88
N ILE A 164 -5.16 10.02 2.12
CA ILE A 164 -4.00 9.18 2.46
C ILE A 164 -2.68 9.94 2.25
N ARG A 165 -2.61 10.87 1.28
CA ARG A 165 -1.38 11.66 1.02
C ARG A 165 -1.00 12.52 2.23
N SER A 166 -1.98 13.18 2.85
CA SER A 166 -1.77 13.95 4.08
C SER A 166 -1.31 13.08 5.25
N ALA A 167 -1.91 11.89 5.40
CA ALA A 167 -1.50 10.96 6.45
C ALA A 167 -0.09 10.40 6.24
N ILE A 168 0.30 10.09 4.99
CA ILE A 168 1.68 9.69 4.65
C ILE A 168 2.66 10.79 5.05
N LYS A 169 2.34 12.05 4.73
CA LYS A 169 3.18 13.20 5.12
C LYS A 169 3.31 13.30 6.64
N ALA A 170 2.22 13.11 7.38
CA ALA A 170 2.22 13.14 8.84
C ALA A 170 3.03 12.01 9.47
N VAL A 171 2.97 10.78 8.96
CA VAL A 171 3.80 9.66 9.45
C VAL A 171 5.30 9.92 9.21
N GLY A 172 5.63 10.60 8.11
CA GLY A 172 6.99 11.01 7.77
C GLY A 172 7.53 12.24 8.52
N LYS A 173 6.78 12.82 9.46
CA LYS A 173 7.21 14.02 10.20
C LYS A 173 8.51 13.74 10.97
N PRO A 174 9.50 14.67 10.92
CA PRO A 174 10.65 14.62 11.81
C PRO A 174 10.21 14.64 13.27
N LYS A 175 10.80 13.75 14.08
CA LYS A 175 10.51 13.62 15.50
C LYS A 175 11.27 14.66 16.32
N VAL A 176 10.82 15.91 16.23
CA VAL A 176 11.39 17.06 16.93
C VAL A 176 10.33 17.78 17.76
N GLY A 177 10.75 18.53 18.78
CA GLY A 177 9.84 19.31 19.63
C GLY A 177 8.79 18.41 20.32
N LEU A 178 7.51 18.71 20.14
CA LEU A 178 6.40 17.92 20.69
C LEU A 178 6.46 16.43 20.29
N LEU A 179 7.01 16.13 19.11
CA LEU A 179 7.09 14.79 18.55
C LEU A 179 8.34 14.02 18.98
N GLN A 180 9.20 14.63 19.80
CA GLN A 180 10.36 13.95 20.38
C GLN A 180 9.91 12.70 21.15
N ASP A 181 10.55 11.56 20.88
CA ASP A 181 10.28 10.24 21.49
C ASP A 181 8.86 9.68 21.27
N THR A 182 8.11 10.26 20.33
CA THR A 182 6.79 9.74 19.95
C THR A 182 6.89 8.59 18.96
N ILE A 183 5.82 7.78 18.93
CA ILE A 183 5.61 6.78 17.88
C ILE A 183 4.39 7.25 17.09
N ILE A 184 4.60 7.50 15.80
CA ILE A 184 3.53 7.82 14.85
C ILE A 184 3.33 6.58 13.98
N ASP A 185 2.13 6.01 14.00
CA ASP A 185 1.77 4.90 13.13
C ASP A 185 0.34 5.04 12.63
N TYR A 186 0.01 4.30 11.57
CA TYR A 186 -1.35 4.23 11.08
C TYR A 186 -2.24 3.55 12.11
N PHE A 187 -3.37 4.19 12.41
CA PHE A 187 -4.32 3.70 13.41
C PHE A 187 -5.61 3.23 12.77
N ASN A 188 -6.09 2.10 13.28
CA ASN A 188 -7.38 1.55 12.91
C ASN A 188 -8.10 1.13 14.19
N ASN A 189 -9.07 1.93 14.64
CA ASN A 189 -10.10 1.40 15.53
C ASN A 189 -11.15 0.74 14.64
N SER A 190 -11.50 -0.50 14.94
CA SER A 190 -12.59 -1.21 14.27
C SER A 190 -13.98 -0.62 14.58
N ARG A 191 -14.08 0.64 15.03
CA ARG A 191 -15.32 1.20 15.59
C ARG A 191 -15.69 2.64 15.21
N SER A 192 -14.78 3.52 14.75
CA SER A 192 -15.17 4.92 14.48
C SER A 192 -14.99 5.39 13.04
N TYR A 193 -14.47 4.55 12.15
CA TYR A 193 -14.80 4.66 10.73
C TYR A 193 -15.25 3.30 10.24
N ASN A 194 -16.50 3.26 9.81
CA ASN A 194 -16.99 2.22 8.95
C ASN A 194 -16.09 2.22 7.71
N TYR A 195 -15.17 1.25 7.64
CA TYR A 195 -15.15 0.49 6.40
C TYR A 195 -16.60 0.24 6.01
N PRO A 196 -16.93 0.16 4.72
CA PRO A 196 -18.08 -0.67 4.40
C PRO A 196 -17.92 -1.99 5.22
N PRO A 197 -18.98 -2.62 5.73
CA PRO A 197 -18.92 -3.70 6.75
C PRO A 197 -18.03 -4.93 6.41
N PHE A 198 -17.28 -4.86 5.33
CA PHE A 198 -16.43 -5.81 4.66
C PHE A 198 -14.91 -5.61 4.76
N VAL A 199 -14.42 -4.72 5.63
CA VAL A 199 -12.97 -4.68 5.87
C VAL A 199 -12.63 -4.61 7.36
N ARG A 200 -12.20 -5.75 7.94
CA ARG A 200 -11.59 -5.88 9.27
C ARG A 200 -10.08 -5.81 9.13
N VAL A 201 -9.60 -4.58 9.01
CA VAL A 201 -8.30 -4.25 8.41
C VAL A 201 -7.04 -4.62 9.18
N ARG A 202 -7.08 -5.01 10.45
CA ARG A 202 -5.84 -5.44 11.13
C ARG A 202 -5.36 -6.84 10.74
N ARG A 203 -6.23 -7.69 10.17
CA ARG A 203 -5.83 -8.94 9.53
C ARG A 203 -5.97 -8.86 8.01
N GLU A 204 -6.94 -8.11 7.51
CA GLU A 204 -7.36 -8.23 6.11
C GLU A 204 -6.60 -7.32 5.13
N ILE A 205 -5.92 -6.27 5.60
CA ILE A 205 -5.03 -5.46 4.75
C ILE A 205 -3.58 -5.91 4.84
N VAL A 206 -3.23 -6.62 5.91
CA VAL A 206 -1.93 -7.30 6.05
C VAL A 206 -1.88 -8.56 5.17
N TYR A 207 -3.03 -9.17 4.88
CA TYR A 207 -3.13 -10.39 4.10
C TYR A 207 -3.89 -10.11 2.81
N GLY A 208 -3.19 -9.63 1.79
CA GLY A 208 -3.77 -9.22 0.50
C GLY A 208 -4.58 -10.28 -0.26
N GLY A 209 -4.78 -11.47 0.28
CA GLY A 209 -5.48 -12.56 -0.37
C GLY A 209 -6.86 -12.85 0.19
N ARG A 210 -7.81 -13.22 -0.69
CA ARG A 210 -9.13 -13.75 -0.29
C ARG A 210 -9.07 -15.20 0.21
N SER A 211 -7.91 -15.83 0.08
CA SER A 211 -7.72 -17.24 0.40
C SER A 211 -6.26 -17.49 0.74
N ALA A 212 -6.07 -18.40 1.69
CA ALA A 212 -4.77 -18.89 2.08
C ALA A 212 -4.68 -20.39 1.78
N VAL A 213 -3.47 -20.84 1.46
CA VAL A 213 -3.12 -22.26 1.48
C VAL A 213 -2.04 -22.45 2.54
N VAL A 214 -2.30 -23.35 3.48
CA VAL A 214 -1.38 -23.71 4.54
C VAL A 214 -0.81 -25.07 4.22
N VAL A 215 0.50 -25.12 4.03
CA VAL A 215 1.27 -26.36 3.92
C VAL A 215 1.85 -26.65 5.29
N SER A 216 1.47 -27.76 5.92
CA SER A 216 1.84 -28.08 7.32
C SER A 216 2.43 -29.48 7.47
N GLY A 217 3.04 -29.73 8.63
CA GLY A 217 3.73 -31.00 8.91
C GLY A 217 5.10 -31.08 8.22
N ILE A 218 5.72 -29.95 7.97
CA ILE A 218 6.96 -29.84 7.20
C ILE A 218 8.14 -30.32 8.05
N LYS A 219 8.92 -31.28 7.53
CA LYS A 219 10.17 -31.73 8.16
C LYS A 219 11.38 -30.95 7.67
N ASP A 220 11.40 -30.65 6.37
CA ASP A 220 12.43 -29.86 5.70
C ASP A 220 11.77 -28.65 5.04
N ILE A 221 11.92 -27.47 5.66
CA ILE A 221 11.33 -26.22 5.17
C ILE A 221 11.92 -25.83 3.79
N PRO A 222 13.26 -25.80 3.61
CA PRO A 222 13.86 -25.53 2.30
C PRO A 222 13.33 -26.41 1.16
N GLU A 223 13.23 -27.72 1.35
CA GLU A 223 12.77 -28.66 0.32
C GLU A 223 11.31 -28.39 -0.09
N VAL A 224 10.42 -28.26 0.91
CA VAL A 224 9.00 -27.99 0.67
C VAL A 224 8.81 -26.61 0.03
N GLU A 225 9.58 -25.62 0.47
CA GLU A 225 9.54 -24.28 -0.11
C GLU A 225 9.95 -24.29 -1.59
N GLN A 226 11.01 -25.01 -1.95
CA GLN A 226 11.43 -25.17 -3.35
C GLN A 226 10.33 -25.82 -4.20
N ALA A 227 9.67 -26.85 -3.67
CA ALA A 227 8.57 -27.53 -4.37
C ALA A 227 7.35 -26.61 -4.56
N ILE A 228 7.01 -25.81 -3.54
CA ILE A 228 5.95 -24.79 -3.62
C ILE A 228 6.22 -23.82 -4.77
N TRP A 229 7.41 -23.23 -4.81
CA TRP A 229 7.75 -22.24 -5.84
C TRP A 229 7.87 -22.84 -7.23
N SER A 230 8.34 -24.08 -7.34
CA SER A 230 8.35 -24.83 -8.60
C SER A 230 6.93 -25.05 -9.14
N THR A 231 5.96 -25.26 -8.24
CA THR A 231 4.54 -25.47 -8.59
C THR A 231 3.84 -24.19 -9.01
N ILE A 232 4.18 -23.06 -8.39
CA ILE A 232 3.66 -21.73 -8.75
C ILE A 232 4.16 -21.32 -10.15
N GLY A 233 5.42 -21.65 -10.46
CA GLY A 233 6.05 -21.31 -11.73
C GLY A 233 6.33 -19.81 -11.88
N SER A 234 6.80 -19.42 -13.06
CA SER A 234 7.25 -18.05 -13.37
C SER A 234 6.17 -17.13 -13.99
N LYS A 235 4.91 -17.58 -14.05
CA LYS A 235 3.85 -16.85 -14.77
C LYS A 235 3.48 -15.56 -14.02
N SER A 236 3.34 -14.51 -14.82
CA SER A 236 3.26 -13.08 -14.51
C SER A 236 1.98 -12.61 -13.82
N GLU A 237 1.06 -13.50 -13.46
CA GLU A 237 -0.12 -13.13 -12.68
C GLU A 237 0.13 -13.43 -11.20
N PRO A 238 -0.24 -12.51 -10.28
CA PRO A 238 0.02 -12.73 -8.87
C PRO A 238 -0.95 -13.77 -8.33
N MET A 239 -0.65 -15.06 -8.52
CA MET A 239 -1.35 -16.12 -7.80
C MET A 239 -1.05 -15.96 -6.31
N VAL A 240 0.22 -15.84 -5.93
CA VAL A 240 0.67 -15.70 -4.54
C VAL A 240 1.15 -14.28 -4.27
N LEU A 241 0.53 -13.61 -3.29
CA LEU A 241 0.87 -12.27 -2.84
C LEU A 241 1.92 -12.27 -1.75
N ASP A 242 1.84 -13.25 -0.87
CA ASP A 242 2.71 -13.34 0.28
C ASP A 242 2.96 -14.80 0.65
N SER A 243 4.13 -15.05 1.21
CA SER A 243 4.57 -16.36 1.64
C SER A 243 5.34 -16.22 2.94
N GLU A 244 4.85 -16.90 3.96
CA GLU A 244 5.39 -16.82 5.31
C GLU A 244 5.75 -18.22 5.80
N VAL A 245 6.94 -18.36 6.38
CA VAL A 245 7.35 -19.57 7.10
C VAL A 245 6.97 -19.37 8.57
N VAL A 246 6.13 -20.25 9.10
CA VAL A 246 5.76 -20.27 10.51
C VAL A 246 6.51 -21.42 11.16
N GLU A 247 7.75 -21.14 11.57
CA GLU A 247 8.69 -22.14 12.11
C GLU A 247 8.11 -22.89 13.31
N SER A 248 7.42 -22.19 14.21
CA SER A 248 6.78 -22.79 15.40
C SER A 248 5.71 -23.83 15.07
N GLN A 249 5.15 -23.79 13.86
CA GLN A 249 4.11 -24.70 13.40
C GLN A 249 4.61 -25.66 12.32
N ASN A 250 5.91 -25.60 11.96
CA ASN A 250 6.46 -26.35 10.82
C ASN A 250 5.57 -26.22 9.58
N SER A 251 5.24 -24.98 9.23
CA SER A 251 4.28 -24.71 8.16
C SER A 251 4.67 -23.51 7.30
N ILE A 252 4.17 -23.50 6.07
CA ILE A 252 4.28 -22.38 5.13
C ILE A 252 2.88 -21.92 4.80
N VAL A 253 2.63 -20.62 4.97
CA VAL A 253 1.36 -19.98 4.65
C VAL A 253 1.52 -19.18 3.36
N LEU A 254 0.74 -19.52 2.35
CA LEU A 254 0.69 -18.85 1.06
C LEU A 254 -0.63 -18.08 0.94
N ARG A 255 -0.56 -16.79 0.64
CA ARG A 255 -1.73 -15.91 0.52
C ARG A 255 -1.96 -15.59 -0.94
N PHE A 256 -3.17 -15.82 -1.44
CA PHE A 256 -3.49 -15.71 -2.86
C PHE A 256 -4.47 -14.58 -3.16
N ALA A 257 -4.23 -13.87 -4.26
CA ALA A 257 -5.09 -12.77 -4.73
C ALA A 257 -6.57 -13.18 -4.85
N THR A 258 -6.82 -14.40 -5.30
CA THR A 258 -8.17 -14.93 -5.50
C THR A 258 -8.30 -16.33 -4.90
N ALA A 259 -9.54 -16.70 -4.57
CA ALA A 259 -9.85 -18.06 -4.15
C ALA A 259 -9.56 -19.08 -5.26
N GLN A 260 -9.81 -18.70 -6.52
CA GLN A 260 -9.50 -19.56 -7.66
C GLN A 260 -8.00 -19.85 -7.75
N ALA A 261 -7.15 -18.84 -7.60
CA ALA A 261 -5.70 -19.04 -7.62
C ALA A 261 -5.23 -19.95 -6.47
N ALA A 262 -5.79 -19.81 -5.27
CA ALA A 262 -5.48 -20.70 -4.14
C ALA A 262 -5.89 -22.16 -4.44
N LEU A 263 -7.08 -22.37 -4.99
CA LEU A 263 -7.59 -23.69 -5.35
C LEU A 263 -6.78 -24.34 -6.47
N ASP A 264 -6.41 -23.56 -7.49
CA ASP A 264 -5.57 -24.02 -8.60
C ASP A 264 -4.18 -24.43 -8.11
N PHE A 265 -3.59 -23.65 -7.21
CA PHE A 265 -2.33 -24.02 -6.56
C PHE A 265 -2.50 -25.31 -5.76
N LYS A 266 -3.51 -25.39 -4.89
CA LYS A 266 -3.76 -26.60 -4.07
C LYS A 266 -3.85 -27.82 -4.98
N LYS A 267 -4.67 -27.77 -6.03
CA LYS A 267 -4.84 -28.87 -6.99
C LYS A 267 -3.53 -29.29 -7.65
N LYS A 268 -2.68 -28.33 -8.02
CA LYS A 268 -1.37 -28.61 -8.63
C LYS A 268 -0.34 -29.15 -7.63
N PHE A 269 -0.43 -28.74 -6.36
CA PHE A 269 0.53 -29.12 -5.32
C PHE A 269 0.16 -30.42 -4.61
N THR A 270 -1.12 -30.81 -4.59
CA THR A 270 -1.60 -32.07 -3.97
C THR A 270 -0.82 -33.32 -4.39
N PRO A 271 -0.46 -33.53 -5.67
CA PRO A 271 0.34 -34.70 -6.05
C PRO A 271 1.71 -34.80 -5.35
N SER A 272 2.29 -33.67 -4.94
CA SER A 272 3.59 -33.63 -4.26
C SER A 272 3.50 -33.86 -2.76
N THR A 273 2.30 -33.88 -2.16
CA THR A 273 2.15 -33.87 -0.69
C THR A 273 2.56 -35.17 -0.04
N GLU A 274 2.30 -36.31 -0.70
CA GLU A 274 2.67 -37.63 -0.21
C GLU A 274 4.20 -37.81 -0.22
N ALA A 275 4.85 -37.45 -1.33
CA ALA A 275 6.31 -37.52 -1.46
C ALA A 275 7.03 -36.62 -0.45
N LEU A 276 6.50 -35.43 -0.19
CA LEU A 276 7.06 -34.46 0.76
C LEU A 276 6.61 -34.70 2.22
N GLY A 277 5.69 -35.63 2.47
CA GLY A 277 5.14 -35.91 3.80
C GLY A 277 4.38 -34.74 4.44
N VAL A 278 3.79 -33.85 3.63
CA VAL A 278 3.11 -32.63 4.09
C VAL A 278 1.59 -32.71 3.94
N ARG A 279 0.87 -31.80 4.59
CA ARG A 279 -0.58 -31.61 4.43
C ARG A 279 -0.84 -30.25 3.82
N VAL A 280 -1.86 -30.16 2.96
CA VAL A 280 -2.22 -28.90 2.28
C VAL A 280 -3.67 -28.58 2.54
N ASN A 281 -3.89 -27.53 3.32
CA ASN A 281 -5.21 -27.03 3.65
C ASN A 281 -5.47 -25.73 2.93
N TRP A 282 -6.65 -25.61 2.32
CA TRP A 282 -7.13 -24.33 1.81
C TRP A 282 -8.07 -23.74 2.85
N GLN A 283 -7.85 -22.47 3.14
CA GLN A 283 -8.73 -21.68 3.98
C GLN A 283 -9.24 -20.52 3.15
N LYS A 284 -10.56 -20.48 2.94
CA LYS A 284 -11.21 -19.24 2.55
C LYS A 284 -11.07 -18.29 3.72
N LEU A 285 -10.46 -17.15 3.48
CA LEU A 285 -10.49 -16.07 4.46
C LEU A 285 -11.88 -15.45 4.29
N ASP A 286 -12.74 -15.61 5.29
CA ASP A 286 -14.08 -15.00 5.30
C ASP A 286 -13.94 -13.49 5.43
N LEU A 287 -13.61 -12.88 4.30
CA LEU A 287 -13.79 -11.46 4.07
C LEU A 287 -15.30 -11.30 3.80
N ASP A 288 -16.06 -10.88 4.81
CA ASP A 288 -17.47 -10.50 4.63
C ASP A 288 -17.54 -9.50 3.47
N LYS A 289 -18.27 -9.75 2.36
CA LYS A 289 -18.53 -8.83 1.21
C LYS A 289 -17.30 -8.16 0.52
N SER A 290 -17.55 -7.24 -0.42
CA SER A 290 -16.68 -6.74 -1.51
C SER A 290 -15.40 -6.01 -1.05
N ALA A 291 -14.44 -6.74 -0.47
CA ALA A 291 -13.13 -6.22 -0.10
C ALA A 291 -12.30 -5.82 -1.33
N ILE A 292 -11.71 -4.62 -1.26
CA ILE A 292 -10.71 -4.13 -2.21
C ILE A 292 -9.38 -4.79 -1.83
N SER A 293 -8.81 -5.55 -2.74
CA SER A 293 -7.54 -6.25 -2.55
C SER A 293 -6.36 -5.28 -2.54
N ILE A 294 -5.27 -5.68 -1.89
CA ILE A 294 -4.03 -4.88 -1.86
C ILE A 294 -3.49 -4.62 -3.27
N ILE A 295 -3.76 -5.52 -4.23
CA ILE A 295 -3.36 -5.40 -5.63
C ILE A 295 -4.15 -4.30 -6.34
N GLU A 296 -5.47 -4.25 -6.12
CA GLU A 296 -6.33 -3.17 -6.62
C GLU A 296 -5.89 -1.82 -6.05
N LEU A 297 -5.26 -1.83 -4.88
CA LEU A 297 -4.67 -0.65 -4.24
C LEU A 297 -3.20 -0.39 -4.61
N GLY A 298 -2.66 -1.15 -5.57
CA GLY A 298 -1.31 -0.95 -6.12
C GLY A 298 -0.19 -1.77 -5.48
N GLY A 299 -0.50 -2.71 -4.58
CA GLY A 299 0.46 -3.65 -4.00
C GLY A 299 0.97 -4.66 -5.03
N SER A 300 2.28 -4.91 -5.04
CA SER A 300 2.93 -5.83 -5.98
C SER A 300 4.16 -6.49 -5.36
N ARG A 301 4.47 -7.72 -5.78
CA ARG A 301 5.76 -8.39 -5.50
C ARG A 301 6.84 -8.02 -6.51
N THR A 302 6.43 -7.47 -7.64
CA THR A 302 7.28 -7.19 -8.78
C THR A 302 7.47 -5.69 -8.92
N LEU A 303 8.74 -5.28 -8.89
CA LEU A 303 9.18 -3.93 -9.17
C LEU A 303 9.84 -3.89 -10.53
N TYR A 304 9.61 -2.79 -11.25
CA TYR A 304 10.24 -2.50 -12.53
C TYR A 304 11.20 -1.34 -12.34
N ILE A 305 12.47 -1.57 -12.67
CA ILE A 305 13.52 -0.55 -12.60
C ILE A 305 13.94 -0.24 -14.03
N ARG A 306 13.65 0.98 -14.49
CA ARG A 306 14.13 1.50 -15.78
C ARG A 306 15.40 2.31 -15.56
N SER A 307 16.50 1.84 -16.13
CA SER A 307 17.80 2.51 -16.02
C SER A 307 18.56 2.44 -17.34
N SER A 308 19.14 3.57 -17.73
CA SER A 308 20.12 3.63 -18.83
C SER A 308 21.45 2.97 -18.46
N ARG A 309 21.71 2.77 -17.16
CA ARG A 309 22.90 2.09 -16.64
C ARG A 309 22.60 0.60 -16.46
N LYS A 310 23.55 -0.26 -16.83
CA LYS A 310 23.43 -1.69 -16.53
C LYS A 310 23.43 -1.88 -15.01
N ILE A 311 22.37 -2.47 -14.46
CA ILE A 311 22.38 -3.01 -13.10
C ILE A 311 23.42 -4.13 -13.08
N ARG A 312 24.61 -3.84 -12.54
CA ARG A 312 25.74 -4.77 -12.57
C ARG A 312 25.57 -5.90 -11.56
N ASN A 313 24.84 -5.65 -10.47
CA ASN A 313 24.65 -6.61 -9.40
C ASN A 313 23.23 -6.54 -8.81
N ALA A 314 22.31 -7.33 -9.35
CA ALA A 314 20.96 -7.46 -8.80
C ALA A 314 20.96 -8.11 -7.39
N ALA A 315 22.08 -8.72 -6.95
CA ALA A 315 22.18 -9.24 -5.59
C ALA A 315 22.15 -8.13 -4.52
N GLN A 316 22.46 -6.87 -4.88
CA GLN A 316 22.30 -5.75 -3.95
C GLN A 316 20.84 -5.56 -3.51
N LEU A 317 19.87 -5.97 -4.33
CA LEU A 317 18.44 -5.88 -4.01
C LEU A 317 18.01 -6.91 -2.97
N LYS A 318 18.82 -7.94 -2.70
CA LYS A 318 18.56 -8.93 -1.65
C LYS A 318 18.58 -8.32 -0.24
N GLN A 319 19.15 -7.12 -0.07
CA GLN A 319 19.13 -6.41 1.21
C GLN A 319 17.71 -6.07 1.68
N PHE A 320 16.75 -5.98 0.75
CA PHE A 320 15.36 -5.65 1.06
C PHE A 320 14.49 -6.89 1.30
N GLY A 321 15.01 -8.10 1.04
CA GLY A 321 14.30 -9.36 1.19
C GLY A 321 14.67 -10.40 0.13
N PRO A 322 14.19 -11.64 0.25
CA PRO A 322 14.48 -12.71 -0.70
C PRO A 322 13.96 -12.38 -2.11
N VAL A 323 14.87 -12.34 -3.09
CA VAL A 323 14.55 -12.11 -4.50
C VAL A 323 14.34 -13.46 -5.19
N MET A 324 13.15 -13.66 -5.75
CA MET A 324 12.75 -14.89 -6.43
C MET A 324 13.22 -14.92 -7.88
N LYS A 325 13.07 -13.79 -8.58
CA LYS A 325 13.37 -13.68 -10.01
C LYS A 325 13.87 -12.30 -10.35
N VAL A 326 14.89 -12.25 -11.20
CA VAL A 326 15.33 -11.04 -11.88
C VAL A 326 15.30 -11.31 -13.37
N SER A 327 14.44 -10.61 -14.09
CA SER A 327 14.39 -10.62 -15.56
C SER A 327 14.91 -9.28 -16.07
N LYS A 328 15.68 -9.30 -17.16
CA LYS A 328 16.08 -8.09 -17.84
C LYS A 328 15.51 -8.07 -19.25
N ASN A 329 14.85 -6.98 -19.61
CA ASN A 329 14.35 -6.73 -20.95
C ASN A 329 14.72 -5.30 -21.36
N GLY A 330 15.76 -5.16 -22.18
CA GLY A 330 16.28 -3.86 -22.58
C GLY A 330 16.82 -3.04 -21.40
N ASP A 331 16.27 -1.84 -21.23
CA ASP A 331 16.56 -0.89 -20.15
C ASP A 331 15.73 -1.14 -18.88
N ILE A 332 14.81 -2.11 -18.92
CA ILE A 332 13.95 -2.49 -17.80
C ILE A 332 14.49 -3.74 -17.13
N THR A 333 14.69 -3.66 -15.82
CA THR A 333 14.93 -4.81 -14.96
C THR A 333 13.70 -5.06 -14.10
N GLU A 334 13.13 -6.24 -14.24
CA GLU A 334 12.02 -6.74 -13.45
C GLU A 334 12.57 -7.54 -12.26
N VAL A 335 12.14 -7.19 -11.05
CA VAL A 335 12.61 -7.79 -9.81
C VAL A 335 11.40 -8.27 -9.03
N THR A 336 11.27 -9.58 -8.87
CA THR A 336 10.18 -10.20 -8.12
C THR A 336 10.68 -10.70 -6.78
N PHE A 337 10.11 -10.17 -5.71
CA PHE A 337 10.41 -10.55 -4.32
C PHE A 337 9.54 -11.72 -3.84
N LYS A 338 9.96 -12.36 -2.75
CA LYS A 338 9.18 -13.43 -2.09
C LYS A 338 7.90 -12.88 -1.45
N SER A 339 7.95 -11.66 -0.89
CA SER A 339 6.79 -10.97 -0.32
C SER A 339 6.52 -9.64 -1.05
N PHE A 340 5.24 -9.24 -1.10
CA PHE A 340 4.91 -7.89 -1.55
C PHE A 340 5.40 -6.85 -0.55
N HIS A 341 5.47 -7.19 0.74
CA HIS A 341 5.99 -6.30 1.79
C HIS A 341 7.42 -5.88 1.47
N ASP A 342 8.29 -6.86 1.16
CA ASP A 342 9.68 -6.62 0.76
C ASP A 342 9.77 -5.71 -0.47
N ALA A 343 8.94 -5.95 -1.48
CA ALA A 343 8.91 -5.14 -2.69
C ALA A 343 8.45 -3.69 -2.43
N MET A 344 7.40 -3.49 -1.64
CA MET A 344 6.91 -2.14 -1.33
C MET A 344 7.91 -1.38 -0.44
N ASN A 345 8.49 -2.06 0.55
CA ASN A 345 9.54 -1.50 1.40
C ASN A 345 10.81 -1.17 0.59
N ALA A 346 11.21 -2.04 -0.33
CA ALA A 346 12.32 -1.79 -1.25
C ALA A 346 12.07 -0.53 -2.08
N LEU A 347 10.86 -0.36 -2.63
CA LEU A 347 10.51 0.84 -3.39
C LEU A 347 10.65 2.11 -2.54
N LEU A 348 10.09 2.12 -1.32
CA LEU A 348 10.14 3.29 -0.44
C LEU A 348 11.57 3.60 0.01
N GLN A 349 12.37 2.59 0.35
CA GLN A 349 13.78 2.80 0.72
C GLN A 349 14.58 3.35 -0.45
N LEU A 350 14.42 2.78 -1.66
CA LEU A 350 15.08 3.24 -2.88
C LEU A 350 14.68 4.69 -3.24
N GLU A 351 13.42 5.06 -3.06
CA GLU A 351 12.95 6.43 -3.29
C GLU A 351 13.48 7.41 -2.25
N SER A 352 13.59 7.01 -0.98
CA SER A 352 14.07 7.88 0.11
C SER A 352 15.59 7.98 0.19
N GLY A 353 16.32 7.09 -0.48
CA GLY A 353 17.77 6.98 -0.37
C GLY A 353 18.22 6.24 0.89
N THR A 354 17.30 5.64 1.65
CA THR A 354 17.59 4.88 2.88
C THR A 354 18.00 3.46 2.55
N HIS A 355 19.04 3.29 1.73
CA HIS A 355 19.54 2.00 1.26
C HIS A 355 21.04 2.00 1.01
N GLY A 356 21.63 0.82 0.85
CA GLY A 356 23.03 0.63 0.43
C GLY A 356 23.23 0.35 -1.07
N VAL A 357 22.16 0.37 -1.88
CA VAL A 357 22.24 0.12 -3.34
C VAL A 357 22.97 1.25 -4.07
N THR A 358 23.93 0.92 -4.94
CA THR A 358 24.72 1.89 -5.71
C THR A 358 24.53 1.70 -7.21
N GLY A 359 24.66 2.78 -7.99
CA GLY A 359 24.59 2.75 -9.45
C GLY A 359 23.16 2.71 -10.03
N LEU A 360 22.15 2.87 -9.17
CA LEU A 360 20.73 3.03 -9.56
C LEU A 360 20.21 4.46 -9.30
N ASP A 361 21.03 5.33 -8.75
CA ASP A 361 20.76 6.75 -8.55
C ASP A 361 20.23 7.41 -9.84
N GLY A 362 19.06 8.06 -9.73
CA GLY A 362 18.38 8.70 -10.86
C GLY A 362 17.61 7.76 -11.79
N ALA A 363 17.65 6.44 -11.56
CA ALA A 363 16.80 5.50 -12.29
C ALA A 363 15.33 5.61 -11.85
N SER A 364 14.42 5.17 -12.71
CA SER A 364 12.99 5.13 -12.39
C SER A 364 12.61 3.76 -11.83
N ILE A 365 11.89 3.73 -10.72
CA ILE A 365 11.30 2.53 -10.12
C ILE A 365 9.77 2.65 -10.09
N TYR A 366 9.07 1.57 -10.43
CA TYR A 366 7.61 1.57 -10.49
C TYR A 366 7.01 0.18 -10.33
N ILE A 367 5.71 0.18 -10.04
CA ILE A 367 4.83 -0.97 -10.12
C ILE A 367 4.06 -0.88 -11.45
N ALA A 368 3.67 -2.00 -12.05
CA ALA A 368 2.88 -1.97 -13.28
C ALA A 368 1.66 -1.03 -13.14
N ASN A 369 1.40 -0.20 -14.16
CA ASN A 369 0.30 0.77 -14.19
C ASN A 369 0.37 1.92 -13.16
N THR A 370 1.52 2.14 -12.52
CA THR A 370 1.75 3.29 -11.63
C THR A 370 2.66 4.34 -12.27
N GLU A 371 2.54 5.59 -11.83
CA GLU A 371 3.49 6.65 -12.19
C GLU A 371 4.83 6.35 -11.49
N PRO A 372 5.96 6.34 -12.23
CA PRO A 372 7.26 6.01 -11.67
C PRO A 372 7.77 7.05 -10.69
N VAL A 373 8.61 6.60 -9.77
CA VAL A 373 9.38 7.47 -8.87
C VAL A 373 10.87 7.31 -9.12
N THR A 374 11.65 8.32 -8.75
CA THR A 374 13.11 8.34 -8.94
C THR A 374 13.80 7.71 -7.75
N ILE A 375 14.77 6.83 -8.02
CA ILE A 375 15.66 6.28 -6.99
C ILE A 375 16.62 7.39 -6.53
N ALA A 376 16.61 7.69 -5.23
CA ALA A 376 17.48 8.68 -4.64
C ALA A 376 18.90 8.12 -4.45
N PRO A 377 19.92 9.00 -4.34
CA PRO A 377 21.26 8.56 -3.93
C PRO A 377 21.24 7.93 -2.53
N PRO A 378 22.04 6.88 -2.28
CA PRO A 378 22.11 6.25 -0.97
C PRO A 378 22.66 7.24 0.08
N THR A 379 21.96 7.37 1.20
CA THR A 379 22.31 8.24 2.34
C THR A 379 22.88 7.46 3.52
N LEU A 380 22.81 6.13 3.50
CA LEU A 380 23.38 5.27 4.53
C LEU A 380 24.80 4.80 4.14
N PRO A 381 25.79 4.85 5.05
CA PRO A 381 26.98 4.02 4.90
C PRO A 381 26.60 2.53 4.99
N PRO A 382 27.34 1.62 4.33
CA PRO A 382 26.98 0.21 4.30
C PRO A 382 27.09 -0.43 5.70
N GLN A 383 25.99 -1.07 6.11
CA GLN A 383 25.78 -2.02 7.23
C GLN A 383 25.55 -1.48 8.65
N THR A 384 24.40 -1.84 9.23
CA THR A 384 24.29 -2.72 10.43
C THR A 384 22.84 -3.22 10.56
N GLU A 385 22.67 -4.32 11.29
CA GLU A 385 21.51 -5.23 11.37
C GLU A 385 20.10 -4.61 11.33
N PRO A 386 19.09 -5.32 10.76
CA PRO A 386 17.71 -4.86 10.76
C PRO A 386 17.19 -4.72 12.20
N THR A 387 16.95 -3.48 12.62
CA THR A 387 16.25 -3.20 13.87
C THR A 387 14.84 -3.75 13.73
N ARG A 388 14.56 -4.88 14.39
CA ARG A 388 13.20 -5.45 14.48
C ARG A 388 12.28 -4.36 15.01
N SER A 389 11.34 -3.91 14.17
CA SER A 389 10.33 -2.94 14.60
C SER A 389 9.53 -3.54 15.77
N ALA A 390 9.10 -2.70 16.71
CA ALA A 390 8.32 -3.11 17.87
C ALA A 390 7.05 -3.94 17.53
N GLN A 391 6.59 -3.89 16.28
CA GLN A 391 5.47 -4.65 15.73
C GLN A 391 5.75 -6.17 15.63
N GLY A 392 7.01 -6.58 15.48
CA GLY A 392 7.39 -8.00 15.48
C GLY A 392 7.17 -8.67 16.84
N LYS A 393 7.30 -7.92 17.95
CA LYS A 393 7.06 -8.43 19.31
C LYS A 393 5.57 -8.54 19.64
N GLU A 394 4.76 -7.57 19.23
CA GLU A 394 3.30 -7.62 19.42
C GLU A 394 2.63 -8.72 18.55
N PHE A 395 3.21 -9.05 17.40
CA PHE A 395 2.76 -10.14 16.54
C PHE A 395 3.04 -11.52 17.15
N LEU A 396 4.25 -11.74 17.70
CA LEU A 396 4.63 -12.97 18.41
C LEU A 396 3.71 -13.26 19.59
N ALA A 397 3.47 -12.26 20.45
CA ALA A 397 2.59 -12.42 21.61
C ALA A 397 1.14 -12.81 21.24
N LYS A 398 0.65 -12.35 20.08
CA LYS A 398 -0.72 -12.63 19.62
C LYS A 398 -0.84 -13.94 18.84
N ALA A 399 0.23 -14.38 18.19
CA ALA A 399 0.33 -15.71 17.60
C ALA A 399 0.34 -16.80 18.68
N GLU A 400 1.02 -16.53 19.81
CA GLU A 400 1.00 -17.39 20.99
C GLU A 400 -0.41 -17.46 21.64
N GLU A 401 -1.12 -16.32 21.73
CA GLU A 401 -2.49 -16.25 22.27
C GLU A 401 -3.52 -17.03 21.40
N LEU A 402 -3.39 -16.98 20.07
CA LEU A 402 -4.25 -17.72 19.14
C LEU A 402 -3.94 -19.22 19.12
N ALA A 403 -2.72 -19.62 19.43
CA ALA A 403 -2.30 -21.01 19.54
C ALA A 403 -2.74 -21.66 20.87
N ALA A 404 -3.14 -20.87 21.87
CA ALA A 404 -3.55 -21.34 23.19
C ALA A 404 -5.06 -21.67 23.33
N LEU A 405 -5.88 -21.45 22.29
CA LEU A 405 -7.31 -21.76 22.34
C LEU A 405 -7.56 -23.27 22.09
N PRO A 406 -8.21 -23.99 23.01
CA PRO A 406 -8.52 -25.40 22.81
C PRO A 406 -9.58 -25.57 21.71
N SER A 407 -9.33 -26.51 20.80
CA SER A 407 -10.29 -26.94 19.78
C SER A 407 -11.55 -27.47 20.47
N LYS A 408 -12.68 -26.77 20.28
CA LYS A 408 -13.98 -27.35 20.61
C LYS A 408 -14.25 -28.50 19.65
N THR A 409 -14.48 -29.66 20.24
CA THR A 409 -14.80 -30.95 19.63
C THR A 409 -16.16 -30.92 18.94
#